data_AF-A0A4T0W4R3-F1
#
_entry.id   AF-A0A4T0W4R3-F1
#
_cell.length_a   1.000
_cell.length_b   1.000
_cell.length_c   1.000
_cell.angle_alpha   90.00
_cell.angle_beta   90.00
_cell.angle_gamma   90.00
#
_symmetry.space_group_name_H-M   'P 1'
#
loop_
_entity.id
_entity.type
_entity.pdbx_description
1 polymer ?
#
loop_
_entity_poly.entity_id
_entity_poly.type
_entity_poly.pdbx_seq_one_letter_code
_entity_poly.pdbx_strand_id
1 'polypeptide(L)'
;MAAANIISVIGTGITLLSFLLDNVPSGSEQTKLSYIIANDGGGGDLSDAGGSLPDVRLWDETAEFLGANYDGNHCDEGVTTCTTDVNTQEAATYTLFSGNNDAICIAWTGLSWPGGQKKYGFHPGNWAHACDHTPHNNGYWYYAGTQVPGINYQDDVYCAWVDKDGDIPTTGFQVHWPEFDGDNSPTQSLDYYCREKPPVWFHTESDPGSIWHWTRKRDLFSRNPSINMSPAEGPQTEERRQETRQAQGERLAKRFEKDPRIVKSYWAKHSATELCNPEMHAAGQSFVSYEEKKFCHMPTKTIYSFCEATENGACWSDADNRVVVRDSRTARLPVPDLSHISETIVWGPE
;
A
#
# COMPACT_ATOMS: atom_id res chain seq x y z
N MET A 1 25.43 -18.34 -7.90
CA MET A 1 24.08 -18.95 -7.83
C MET A 1 23.64 -18.86 -6.38
N ALA A 2 23.01 -17.74 -6.00
CA ALA A 2 22.42 -17.60 -4.68
C ALA A 2 21.05 -18.30 -4.73
N ALA A 3 20.86 -19.31 -3.90
CA ALA A 3 19.56 -19.94 -3.73
C ALA A 3 18.67 -18.94 -2.96
N ALA A 4 17.77 -18.28 -3.68
CA ALA A 4 16.69 -17.52 -3.07
C ALA A 4 15.72 -18.53 -2.45
N ASN A 5 15.76 -18.68 -1.13
CA ASN A 5 14.75 -19.45 -0.41
C ASN A 5 13.48 -18.61 -0.35
N ILE A 6 12.53 -18.92 -1.23
CA ILE A 6 11.21 -18.31 -1.22
C ILE A 6 10.28 -19.34 -0.60
N ILE A 7 9.86 -19.08 0.64
CA ILE A 7 8.82 -19.86 1.32
C ILE A 7 7.54 -19.04 1.22
N SER A 8 6.64 -19.56 0.39
CA SER A 8 5.25 -19.15 0.16
C SER A 8 4.49 -18.78 1.44
N VAL A 9 3.66 -17.74 1.36
CA VAL A 9 2.80 -17.29 2.45
C VAL A 9 1.33 -17.46 2.05
N ILE A 10 0.71 -18.52 2.56
CA ILE A 10 -0.69 -18.44 2.97
C ILE A 10 -0.67 -18.62 4.48
N GLY A 11 -1.16 -17.60 5.18
CA GLY A 11 -1.38 -17.59 6.62
C GLY A 11 -0.16 -17.22 7.46
N THR A 12 -0.03 -15.93 7.80
CA THR A 12 0.71 -15.40 8.97
C THR A 12 2.24 -15.41 8.99
N GLY A 13 2.92 -15.56 7.85
CA GLY A 13 4.39 -15.55 7.83
C GLY A 13 4.95 -14.63 6.76
N ILE A 14 5.03 -13.32 6.99
CA ILE A 14 5.89 -12.48 6.15
C ILE A 14 7.31 -12.99 6.34
N THR A 15 7.86 -13.64 5.33
CA THR A 15 9.29 -13.95 5.27
C THR A 15 10.02 -12.66 4.93
N LEU A 16 11.11 -12.38 5.66
CA LEU A 16 12.04 -11.31 5.32
C LEU A 16 12.60 -11.64 3.93
N LEU A 17 12.05 -11.02 2.90
CA LEU A 17 12.36 -11.31 1.51
C LEU A 17 13.81 -10.88 1.25
N SER A 18 14.70 -11.82 0.93
CA SER A 18 16.03 -11.49 0.42
C SER A 18 15.88 -10.87 -0.98
N PHE A 19 16.22 -9.58 -1.10
CA PHE A 19 15.88 -8.74 -2.25
C PHE A 19 16.81 -8.96 -3.45
N LEU A 20 16.22 -9.11 -4.64
CA LEU A 20 16.91 -8.87 -5.92
C LEU A 20 16.92 -7.36 -6.18
N LEU A 21 18.04 -6.73 -5.84
CA LEU A 21 18.25 -5.27 -5.84
C LEU A 21 18.74 -4.71 -7.18
N ASP A 22 18.66 -5.52 -8.24
CA ASP A 22 19.13 -5.17 -9.59
C ASP A 22 18.30 -4.05 -10.22
N ASN A 23 17.07 -3.83 -9.73
CA ASN A 23 16.18 -2.75 -10.17
C ASN A 23 16.42 -1.41 -9.46
N VAL A 24 17.21 -1.38 -8.37
CA VAL A 24 17.57 -0.11 -7.73
C VAL A 24 18.80 0.45 -8.43
N PRO A 25 18.73 1.65 -9.03
CA PRO A 25 19.87 2.22 -9.75
C PRO A 25 21.13 2.24 -8.87
N SER A 26 22.25 1.76 -9.40
CA SER A 26 23.56 1.89 -8.76
C SER A 26 24.29 3.11 -9.32
N GLY A 27 25.10 3.77 -8.48
CA GLY A 27 26.03 4.80 -8.93
C GLY A 27 25.55 6.25 -8.80
N SER A 28 24.48 6.54 -8.05
CA SER A 28 24.20 7.92 -7.61
C SER A 28 25.16 8.33 -6.50
N GLU A 29 25.62 9.58 -6.51
CA GLU A 29 26.38 10.17 -5.39
C GLU A 29 25.49 10.45 -4.17
N GLN A 30 24.18 10.26 -4.31
CA GLN A 30 23.15 10.56 -3.31
C GLN A 30 22.30 9.34 -2.99
N THR A 31 21.63 9.39 -1.84
CA THR A 31 20.64 8.39 -1.44
C THR A 31 19.42 8.44 -2.37
N LYS A 32 19.01 7.27 -2.87
CA LYS A 32 17.94 7.14 -3.86
C LYS A 32 16.84 6.21 -3.36
N LEU A 33 15.60 6.64 -3.52
CA LEU A 33 14.41 5.81 -3.31
C LEU A 33 13.83 5.36 -4.65
N SER A 34 13.33 4.13 -4.67
CA SER A 34 12.63 3.51 -5.80
C SER A 34 11.25 3.04 -5.36
N TYR A 35 10.30 3.02 -6.29
CA TYR A 35 8.90 2.68 -6.02
C TYR A 35 8.33 1.82 -7.15
N ILE A 36 7.48 0.86 -6.80
CA ILE A 36 6.55 0.24 -7.73
C ILE A 36 5.14 0.58 -7.24
N ILE A 37 4.42 1.32 -8.07
CA ILE A 37 3.01 1.67 -7.85
C ILE A 37 2.15 0.54 -8.41
N ALA A 38 0.98 0.36 -7.84
CA ALA A 38 0.01 -0.64 -8.23
C ALA A 38 -1.38 -0.02 -8.39
N ASN A 39 -2.38 -0.88 -8.61
CA ASN A 39 -3.81 -0.59 -8.72
C ASN A 39 -4.36 -0.43 -10.15
N ASP A 40 -3.52 -0.49 -11.19
CA ASP A 40 -3.95 -0.45 -12.60
C ASP A 40 -3.39 -1.56 -13.49
N GLY A 41 -2.38 -2.29 -13.01
CA GLY A 41 -1.64 -3.25 -13.83
C GLY A 41 -2.34 -4.60 -14.02
N GLY A 42 -3.48 -4.68 -14.69
CA GLY A 42 -4.02 -5.95 -15.15
C GLY A 42 -3.32 -6.45 -16.41
N GLY A 43 -2.13 -7.02 -16.23
CA GLY A 43 -1.32 -7.55 -17.33
C GLY A 43 -0.14 -6.67 -17.75
N GLY A 44 0.22 -5.67 -16.94
CA GLY A 44 1.38 -4.80 -17.16
C GLY A 44 1.12 -3.54 -17.99
N ASP A 45 -0.13 -3.28 -18.38
CA ASP A 45 -0.54 -1.96 -18.85
C ASP A 45 -0.73 -1.06 -17.62
N LEU A 46 0.20 -0.12 -17.40
CA LEU A 46 0.17 0.84 -16.29
C LEU A 46 -0.33 2.21 -16.77
N SER A 47 -1.12 2.23 -17.86
CA SER A 47 -1.54 3.44 -18.57
C SER A 47 -2.31 4.46 -17.73
N ASP A 48 -2.88 4.08 -16.58
CA ASP A 48 -3.53 4.99 -15.63
C ASP A 48 -2.95 4.92 -14.20
N ALA A 49 -1.82 4.22 -14.00
CA ALA A 49 -1.20 3.97 -12.69
C ALA A 49 -0.37 5.16 -12.16
N GLY A 50 -0.30 6.26 -12.92
CA GLY A 50 0.51 7.43 -12.60
C GLY A 50 0.02 8.15 -11.36
N GLY A 51 0.90 8.92 -10.72
CA GLY A 51 0.53 9.63 -9.49
C GLY A 51 1.64 10.47 -8.87
N SER A 52 1.26 11.32 -7.92
CA SER A 52 2.22 12.05 -7.10
C SER A 52 2.95 11.09 -6.16
N LEU A 53 4.27 11.01 -6.31
CA LEU A 53 5.08 10.28 -5.33
C LEU A 53 4.99 10.98 -3.97
N PRO A 54 5.12 10.20 -2.87
CA PRO A 54 5.10 10.77 -1.53
C PRO A 54 6.30 11.69 -1.30
N ASP A 55 6.14 12.68 -0.43
CA ASP A 55 7.28 13.39 0.14
C ASP A 55 8.08 12.41 0.99
N VAL A 56 9.41 12.52 0.94
CA VAL A 56 10.31 11.59 1.63
C VAL A 56 11.28 12.31 2.53
N ARG A 57 11.44 11.79 3.73
CA ARG A 57 12.33 12.33 4.76
C ARG A 57 13.19 11.19 5.29
N LEU A 58 14.48 11.46 5.49
CA LEU A 58 15.48 10.46 5.86
C LEU A 58 16.11 10.80 7.20
N TRP A 59 16.35 9.77 8.01
CA TRP A 59 17.13 9.86 9.23
C TRP A 59 18.16 8.73 9.31
N ASP A 60 19.20 8.96 10.08
CA ASP A 60 20.21 7.95 10.42
C ASP A 60 19.75 7.05 11.59
N GLU A 61 20.63 6.15 12.02
CA GLU A 61 20.35 5.21 13.10
C GLU A 61 20.23 5.87 14.48
N THR A 62 20.73 7.10 14.62
CA THR A 62 20.58 7.91 15.84
C THR A 62 19.34 8.79 15.82
N ALA A 63 18.53 8.68 14.76
CA ALA A 63 17.39 9.53 14.44
C ALA A 63 17.76 11.01 14.27
N GLU A 64 18.98 11.28 13.82
CA GLU A 64 19.40 12.57 13.27
C GLU A 64 18.87 12.71 11.83
N PHE A 65 18.31 13.87 11.51
CA PHE A 65 17.69 14.11 10.22
C PHE A 65 18.76 14.35 9.15
N LEU A 66 18.68 13.60 8.06
CA LEU A 66 19.69 13.60 6.99
C LEU A 66 19.30 14.45 5.78
N GLY A 67 18.00 14.65 5.57
CA GLY A 67 17.49 15.36 4.40
C GLY A 67 16.10 14.89 3.99
N ALA A 68 15.52 15.62 3.06
CA ALA A 68 14.20 15.34 2.54
C ALA A 68 14.07 15.76 1.08
N ASN A 69 13.10 15.16 0.41
CA ASN A 69 12.57 15.63 -0.85
C ASN A 69 11.06 15.86 -0.68
N TYR A 70 10.65 17.11 -0.82
CA TYR A 70 9.26 17.57 -0.67
C TYR A 70 8.60 17.90 -2.02
N ASP A 71 9.38 17.86 -3.09
CA ASP A 71 8.88 18.07 -4.44
C ASP A 71 8.38 16.71 -4.90
N GLY A 72 7.06 16.54 -4.84
CA GLY A 72 6.37 15.35 -5.29
C GLY A 72 6.71 15.08 -6.75
N ASN A 73 7.78 14.32 -6.98
CA ASN A 73 8.10 13.78 -8.29
C ASN A 73 6.85 13.02 -8.78
N HIS A 74 6.50 13.20 -10.03
CA HIS A 74 5.42 12.44 -10.63
C HIS A 74 5.96 11.10 -11.10
N CYS A 75 5.20 10.03 -10.87
CA CYS A 75 5.43 8.77 -11.55
C CYS A 75 4.55 8.76 -12.79
N ASP A 76 5.18 8.78 -13.98
CA ASP A 76 4.46 8.78 -15.24
C ASP A 76 3.68 7.47 -15.43
N GLU A 77 2.55 7.57 -16.12
CA GLU A 77 1.77 6.44 -16.62
C GLU A 77 2.66 5.47 -17.42
N GLY A 78 2.46 4.16 -17.25
CA GLY A 78 3.22 3.13 -17.96
C GLY A 78 4.57 2.77 -17.33
N VAL A 79 5.04 3.51 -16.30
CA VAL A 79 6.35 3.30 -15.69
C VAL A 79 6.28 2.27 -14.56
N THR A 80 7.02 1.18 -14.70
CA THR A 80 7.06 0.09 -13.71
C THR A 80 7.88 0.43 -12.46
N THR A 81 8.80 1.40 -12.54
CA THR A 81 9.60 1.83 -11.40
C THR A 81 9.91 3.31 -11.46
N CYS A 82 9.50 4.03 -10.42
CA CYS A 82 9.77 5.46 -10.26
C CYS A 82 10.81 5.70 -9.18
N THR A 83 11.49 6.85 -9.22
CA THR A 83 12.58 7.11 -8.29
C THR A 83 12.62 8.55 -7.80
N THR A 84 13.04 8.72 -6.55
CA THR A 84 13.25 10.02 -5.91
C THR A 84 14.65 10.07 -5.35
N ASP A 85 15.42 11.09 -5.74
CA ASP A 85 16.72 11.37 -5.16
C ASP A 85 16.52 12.27 -3.93
N VAL A 86 17.19 11.93 -2.82
CA VAL A 86 17.25 12.77 -1.63
C VAL A 86 18.66 13.31 -1.53
N ASN A 87 18.80 14.64 -1.46
CA ASN A 87 20.08 15.34 -1.46
C ASN A 87 20.89 15.12 -0.16
N THR A 88 21.28 13.87 0.08
CA THR A 88 22.12 13.45 1.19
C THR A 88 23.12 12.39 0.70
N GLN A 89 24.34 12.47 1.25
CA GLN A 89 25.42 11.51 1.02
C GLN A 89 25.61 10.58 2.22
N GLU A 90 24.64 10.57 3.14
CA GLU A 90 24.70 9.82 4.38
C GLU A 90 23.85 8.54 4.34
N ALA A 91 24.22 7.58 5.18
CA ALA A 91 23.58 6.28 5.28
C ALA A 91 22.26 6.39 6.06
N ALA A 92 21.14 6.50 5.34
CA ALA A 92 19.82 6.54 5.93
C ALA A 92 19.37 5.15 6.42
N THR A 93 18.84 5.07 7.63
CA THR A 93 18.26 3.83 8.19
C THR A 93 16.78 3.96 8.48
N TYR A 94 16.25 5.18 8.61
CA TYR A 94 14.81 5.44 8.65
C TYR A 94 14.35 6.28 7.47
N THR A 95 13.16 5.99 6.98
CA THR A 95 12.46 6.82 6.01
C THR A 95 11.02 7.03 6.43
N LEU A 96 10.54 8.26 6.31
CA LEU A 96 9.13 8.61 6.37
C LEU A 96 8.65 8.97 4.96
N PHE A 97 7.62 8.28 4.51
CA PHE A 97 6.86 8.58 3.30
C PHE A 97 5.57 9.26 3.74
N SER A 98 5.30 10.47 3.26
CA SER A 98 4.01 11.14 3.49
C SER A 98 3.32 11.39 2.16
N GLY A 99 2.02 11.13 2.10
CA GLY A 99 1.22 11.29 0.89
C GLY A 99 1.23 12.72 0.39
N ASN A 100 0.81 12.86 -0.87
CA ASN A 100 0.44 14.12 -1.50
C ASN A 100 -1.08 14.13 -1.77
N ASN A 101 -1.63 15.21 -2.34
CA ASN A 101 -3.09 15.35 -2.51
C ASN A 101 -3.71 14.30 -3.43
N ASP A 102 -2.89 13.63 -4.25
CA ASP A 102 -3.35 12.53 -5.10
C ASP A 102 -2.94 11.20 -4.45
N ALA A 103 -3.90 10.49 -3.87
CA ALA A 103 -3.62 9.19 -3.25
C ALA A 103 -2.97 8.20 -4.22
N ILE A 104 -1.97 7.47 -3.72
CA ILE A 104 -1.14 6.52 -4.45
C ILE A 104 -1.13 5.15 -3.75
N CYS A 105 -1.15 4.06 -4.51
CA CYS A 105 -1.04 2.71 -3.95
C CYS A 105 0.35 2.12 -4.21
N ILE A 106 1.17 2.03 -3.17
CA ILE A 106 2.57 1.60 -3.28
C ILE A 106 2.66 0.11 -2.97
N ALA A 107 3.11 -0.70 -3.93
CA ALA A 107 3.31 -2.14 -3.75
C ALA A 107 4.72 -2.46 -3.22
N TRP A 108 5.71 -1.66 -3.62
CA TRP A 108 7.09 -1.86 -3.23
C TRP A 108 7.84 -0.53 -3.16
N THR A 109 8.77 -0.43 -2.23
CA THR A 109 9.76 0.64 -2.18
C THR A 109 11.15 0.08 -1.90
N GLY A 110 12.18 0.75 -2.39
CA GLY A 110 13.56 0.40 -2.13
C GLY A 110 14.42 1.62 -1.87
N LEU A 111 15.43 1.47 -1.02
CA LEU A 111 16.41 2.50 -0.69
C LEU A 111 17.78 2.05 -1.18
N SER A 112 18.53 2.92 -1.84
CA SER A 112 19.97 2.75 -2.07
C SER A 112 20.74 3.85 -1.38
N TRP A 113 21.74 3.46 -0.60
CA TRP A 113 22.75 4.38 -0.11
C TRP A 113 23.60 4.96 -1.25
N PRO A 114 24.30 6.08 -0.99
CA PRO A 114 25.22 6.69 -1.93
C PRO A 114 26.26 5.68 -2.42
N GLY A 115 26.55 5.72 -3.73
CA GLY A 115 27.47 4.78 -4.37
C GLY A 115 26.93 3.35 -4.51
N GLY A 116 25.68 3.08 -4.11
CA GLY A 116 25.07 1.75 -4.22
C GLY A 116 25.62 0.71 -3.25
N GLN A 117 26.30 1.13 -2.19
CA GLN A 117 27.02 0.25 -1.26
C GLN A 117 26.09 -0.66 -0.45
N LYS A 118 24.89 -0.15 -0.14
CA LYS A 118 23.84 -0.88 0.56
C LYS A 118 22.51 -0.53 -0.07
N LYS A 119 21.64 -1.53 -0.18
CA LYS A 119 20.29 -1.33 -0.68
C LYS A 119 19.31 -2.15 0.17
N TYR A 120 18.10 -1.65 0.27
CA TYR A 120 16.99 -2.26 1.00
C TYR A 120 15.76 -2.32 0.11
N GLY A 121 14.84 -3.23 0.43
CA GLY A 121 13.51 -3.28 -0.16
C GLY A 121 12.46 -3.42 0.93
N PHE A 122 11.24 -3.00 0.63
CA PHE A 122 10.13 -3.07 1.56
C PHE A 122 8.81 -3.12 0.79
N HIS A 123 7.85 -3.90 1.31
CA HIS A 123 6.56 -4.17 0.69
C HIS A 123 5.45 -3.59 1.57
N PRO A 124 5.16 -2.29 1.48
CA PRO A 124 4.27 -1.62 2.42
C PRO A 124 2.86 -2.23 2.41
N GLY A 125 2.34 -2.62 1.24
CA GLY A 125 1.02 -3.26 1.15
C GLY A 125 0.94 -4.61 1.84
N ASN A 126 1.97 -5.46 1.70
CA ASN A 126 1.99 -6.76 2.36
C ASN A 126 2.04 -6.61 3.90
N TRP A 127 2.75 -5.60 4.41
CA TRP A 127 2.77 -5.29 5.83
C TRP A 127 1.45 -4.68 6.33
N ALA A 128 0.83 -3.80 5.54
CA ALA A 128 -0.49 -3.26 5.82
C ALA A 128 -1.55 -4.38 5.89
N HIS A 129 -1.53 -5.34 4.96
CA HIS A 129 -2.43 -6.51 5.00
C HIS A 129 -2.16 -7.42 6.19
N ALA A 130 -0.89 -7.79 6.43
CA ALA A 130 -0.56 -8.73 7.50
C ALA A 130 -0.87 -8.19 8.90
N CYS A 131 -0.73 -6.87 9.09
CA CYS A 131 -1.03 -6.21 10.36
C CYS A 131 -2.50 -5.81 10.50
N ASP A 132 -3.35 -6.03 9.51
CA ASP A 132 -4.74 -5.54 9.49
C ASP A 132 -5.61 -6.08 10.63
N HIS A 133 -5.30 -7.29 11.11
CA HIS A 133 -5.98 -7.91 12.25
C HIS A 133 -5.50 -7.39 13.61
N THR A 134 -4.58 -6.43 13.63
CA THR A 134 -4.00 -5.87 14.86
C THR A 134 -4.58 -4.48 15.14
N PRO A 135 -4.84 -4.14 16.42
CA PRO A 135 -5.44 -2.84 16.78
C PRO A 135 -4.49 -1.65 16.60
N HIS A 136 -3.27 -1.89 16.12
CA HIS A 136 -2.20 -0.90 16.01
C HIS A 136 -1.86 -0.56 14.56
N ASN A 137 -2.49 -1.23 13.59
CA ASN A 137 -2.28 -0.95 12.19
C ASN A 137 -3.30 0.06 11.67
N ASN A 138 -2.81 1.08 10.96
CA ASN A 138 -3.64 2.05 10.24
C ASN A 138 -3.32 2.05 8.74
N GLY A 139 -2.65 1.01 8.24
CA GLY A 139 -2.30 0.86 6.84
C GLY A 139 -3.48 0.34 6.04
N TYR A 140 -4.04 1.18 5.19
CA TYR A 140 -5.06 0.77 4.23
C TYR A 140 -4.40 0.09 3.04
N TRP A 141 -4.98 -1.01 2.58
CA TRP A 141 -4.37 -1.88 1.57
C TRP A 141 -5.33 -2.28 0.45
N TYR A 142 -4.76 -2.72 -0.67
CA TYR A 142 -5.49 -3.35 -1.78
C TYR A 142 -4.64 -4.41 -2.46
N TYR A 143 -5.26 -5.28 -3.26
CA TYR A 143 -4.51 -6.19 -4.13
C TYR A 143 -3.78 -5.39 -5.22
N ALA A 144 -2.52 -5.72 -5.49
CA ALA A 144 -1.69 -4.89 -6.35
C ALA A 144 -1.83 -5.21 -7.84
N GLY A 145 -2.13 -6.47 -8.20
CA GLY A 145 -2.23 -6.89 -9.60
C GLY A 145 -0.90 -6.96 -10.36
N THR A 146 0.22 -6.57 -9.73
CA THR A 146 1.53 -6.42 -10.39
C THR A 146 2.60 -7.26 -9.72
N GLN A 147 3.69 -7.53 -10.45
CA GLN A 147 4.84 -8.23 -9.91
C GLN A 147 5.82 -7.25 -9.26
N VAL A 148 6.32 -7.59 -8.08
CA VAL A 148 7.32 -6.80 -7.36
C VAL A 148 8.55 -7.65 -7.02
N PRO A 149 9.73 -7.02 -6.86
CA PRO A 149 10.94 -7.70 -6.42
C PRO A 149 10.71 -8.49 -5.13
N GLY A 150 11.25 -9.70 -5.06
CA GLY A 150 11.17 -10.55 -3.87
C GLY A 150 9.88 -11.36 -3.72
N ILE A 151 8.80 -11.05 -4.46
CA ILE A 151 7.57 -11.86 -4.47
C ILE A 151 7.43 -12.59 -5.81
N ASN A 152 7.27 -13.92 -5.74
CA ASN A 152 7.25 -14.77 -6.93
C ASN A 152 5.95 -14.69 -7.73
N TYR A 153 4.82 -14.46 -7.05
CA TYR A 153 3.51 -14.54 -7.65
C TYR A 153 2.78 -13.21 -7.50
N GLN A 154 2.16 -12.74 -8.59
CA GLN A 154 1.47 -11.44 -8.62
C GLN A 154 0.24 -11.42 -7.70
N ASP A 155 -0.36 -12.59 -7.45
CA ASP A 155 -1.50 -12.79 -6.56
C ASP A 155 -1.12 -12.80 -5.06
N ASP A 156 0.17 -12.64 -4.75
CA ASP A 156 0.69 -12.46 -3.38
C ASP A 156 1.06 -10.99 -3.07
N VAL A 157 0.85 -10.08 -4.02
CA VAL A 157 1.30 -8.69 -3.90
C VAL A 157 0.13 -7.80 -3.50
N TYR A 158 0.36 -7.05 -2.43
CA TYR A 158 -0.56 -6.02 -1.95
C TYR A 158 0.10 -4.65 -2.09
N CYS A 159 -0.71 -3.61 -2.22
CA CYS A 159 -0.24 -2.24 -2.14
C CYS A 159 -0.85 -1.51 -0.95
N ALA A 160 -0.10 -0.57 -0.37
CA ALA A 160 -0.58 0.30 0.69
C ALA A 160 -0.93 1.66 0.11
N TRP A 161 -2.08 2.17 0.50
CA TRP A 161 -2.50 3.51 0.14
C TRP A 161 -1.78 4.57 0.97
N VAL A 162 -1.44 5.68 0.34
CA VAL A 162 -0.88 6.85 1.01
C VAL A 162 -1.51 8.11 0.42
N ASP A 163 -2.03 8.98 1.28
CA ASP A 163 -2.83 10.13 0.85
C ASP A 163 -2.72 11.32 1.81
N LYS A 164 -2.48 12.54 1.32
CA LYS A 164 -2.23 13.69 2.20
C LYS A 164 -3.50 14.27 2.81
N ASP A 165 -4.54 14.41 2.00
CA ASP A 165 -5.73 15.17 2.36
C ASP A 165 -6.75 14.34 3.13
N GLY A 166 -6.45 13.05 3.35
CA GLY A 166 -7.17 12.16 4.26
C GLY A 166 -8.42 11.58 3.63
N ASP A 167 -8.51 11.60 2.30
CA ASP A 167 -9.43 10.77 1.53
C ASP A 167 -9.23 9.30 1.91
N ILE A 168 -7.98 8.88 2.13
CA ILE A 168 -7.64 7.61 2.79
C ILE A 168 -7.04 7.92 4.16
N PRO A 169 -7.44 7.22 5.24
CA PRO A 169 -6.92 7.53 6.57
C PRO A 169 -5.40 7.37 6.69
N THR A 170 -4.77 6.55 5.85
CA THR A 170 -3.31 6.41 5.80
C THR A 170 -2.67 7.62 5.12
N THR A 171 -2.06 8.49 5.92
CA THR A 171 -1.42 9.71 5.44
C THR A 171 0.07 9.58 5.15
N GLY A 172 0.65 8.48 5.59
CA GLY A 172 2.07 8.19 5.45
C GLY A 172 2.42 6.86 6.07
N PHE A 173 3.64 6.41 5.82
CA PHE A 173 4.22 5.31 6.56
C PHE A 173 5.71 5.53 6.78
N GLN A 174 6.23 5.02 7.89
CA GLN A 174 7.67 4.96 8.14
C GLN A 174 8.18 3.53 8.02
N VAL A 175 9.48 3.42 7.73
CA VAL A 175 10.22 2.16 7.64
C VAL A 175 11.57 2.36 8.31
N HIS A 176 11.96 1.41 9.16
CA HIS A 176 13.35 1.20 9.57
C HIS A 176 13.97 0.10 8.72
N TRP A 177 14.79 0.49 7.75
CA TRP A 177 15.30 -0.40 6.72
C TRP A 177 16.14 -1.59 7.21
N PRO A 178 17.00 -1.44 8.24
CA PRO A 178 17.79 -2.56 8.77
C PRO A 178 16.96 -3.76 9.25
N GLU A 179 15.70 -3.55 9.67
CA GLU A 179 14.80 -4.65 10.06
C GLU A 179 14.37 -5.49 8.85
N PHE A 180 14.52 -4.96 7.63
CA PHE A 180 14.17 -5.62 6.37
C PHE A 180 15.42 -5.84 5.51
N ASP A 181 16.52 -6.30 6.11
CA ASP A 181 17.80 -6.58 5.43
C ASP A 181 17.98 -8.08 5.12
N GLY A 182 16.87 -8.76 4.83
CA GLY A 182 16.85 -10.21 4.55
C GLY A 182 17.55 -11.01 5.66
N ASP A 183 18.47 -11.89 5.26
CA ASP A 183 19.24 -12.76 6.17
C ASP A 183 20.15 -12.00 7.18
N ASN A 184 20.36 -10.69 7.00
CA ASN A 184 21.17 -9.88 7.93
C ASN A 184 20.35 -9.30 9.08
N SER A 185 19.02 -9.40 9.01
CA SER A 185 18.10 -8.90 10.04
C SER A 185 17.63 -10.04 10.95
N PRO A 186 17.49 -9.81 12.27
CA PRO A 186 16.92 -10.81 13.16
C PRO A 186 15.48 -11.14 12.74
N THR A 187 15.14 -12.42 12.66
CA THR A 187 13.74 -12.82 12.46
C THR A 187 12.93 -12.50 13.73
N GLN A 188 12.00 -11.57 13.61
CA GLN A 188 11.07 -11.19 14.67
C GLN A 188 9.66 -11.74 14.39
N SER A 189 8.79 -11.75 15.41
CA SER A 189 7.40 -12.16 15.25
C SER A 189 6.59 -11.11 14.49
N LEU A 190 5.50 -11.54 13.85
CA LEU A 190 4.54 -10.60 13.23
C LEU A 190 4.04 -9.55 14.22
N ASP A 191 3.73 -9.95 15.46
CA ASP A 191 3.32 -9.06 16.55
C ASP A 191 4.35 -7.97 16.86
N TYR A 192 5.65 -8.25 16.74
CA TYR A 192 6.68 -7.23 16.93
C TYR A 192 6.56 -6.14 15.86
N TYR A 193 6.48 -6.51 14.58
CA TYR A 193 6.37 -5.53 13.50
C TYR A 193 5.06 -4.74 13.53
N CYS A 194 3.96 -5.40 13.90
CA CYS A 194 2.64 -4.74 13.89
C CYS A 194 2.38 -3.90 15.15
N ARG A 195 3.03 -4.19 16.28
CA ARG A 195 2.83 -3.46 17.55
C ARG A 195 3.89 -2.39 17.78
N GLU A 196 5.16 -2.71 17.51
CA GLU A 196 6.24 -1.77 17.73
C GLU A 196 6.23 -0.71 16.63
N LYS A 197 6.31 0.57 17.02
CA LYS A 197 6.23 1.68 16.07
C LYS A 197 7.49 1.86 15.19
N PRO A 198 8.72 1.71 15.71
CA PRO A 198 9.90 2.03 14.90
C PRO A 198 10.10 1.19 13.62
N PRO A 199 9.91 -0.14 13.61
CA PRO A 199 10.14 -0.97 12.42
C PRO A 199 9.29 -0.54 11.22
N VAL A 200 7.97 -0.46 11.42
CA VAL A 200 6.99 -0.03 10.44
C VAL A 200 5.84 0.64 11.17
N TRP A 201 5.39 1.79 10.67
CA TRP A 201 4.22 2.46 11.24
C TRP A 201 3.46 3.24 10.19
N PHE A 202 2.14 3.04 10.14
CA PHE A 202 1.24 3.77 9.27
C PHE A 202 0.64 4.96 10.03
N HIS A 203 0.87 6.15 9.49
CA HIS A 203 0.42 7.42 10.03
C HIS A 203 -1.00 7.74 9.57
N THR A 204 -1.70 8.50 10.39
CA THR A 204 -3.07 8.98 10.10
C THR A 204 -3.25 10.46 10.36
N GLU A 205 -2.26 11.08 11.02
CA GLU A 205 -2.19 12.51 11.18
C GLU A 205 -1.91 13.21 9.85
N SER A 206 -2.50 14.39 9.66
CA SER A 206 -2.26 15.20 8.45
C SER A 206 -0.77 15.55 8.32
N ASP A 207 -0.19 15.29 7.15
CA ASP A 207 1.21 15.58 6.77
C ASP A 207 2.23 15.17 7.86
N PRO A 208 2.43 13.86 8.09
CA PRO A 208 3.34 13.38 9.13
C PRO A 208 4.76 13.87 8.85
N GLY A 209 5.41 14.42 9.87
CA GLY A 209 6.74 15.04 9.78
C GLY A 209 7.77 14.50 10.77
N SER A 210 7.46 13.41 11.47
CA SER A 210 8.32 12.84 12.52
C SER A 210 8.25 11.32 12.49
N ILE A 211 9.37 10.67 12.83
CA ILE A 211 9.47 9.22 12.95
C ILE A 211 9.52 8.77 14.41
N TRP A 212 9.00 7.58 14.68
CA TRP A 212 9.28 6.81 15.89
C TRP A 212 10.61 6.07 15.74
N HIS A 213 11.49 6.19 16.72
CA HIS A 213 12.78 5.50 16.77
C HIS A 213 13.08 4.96 18.17
N TRP A 214 14.02 4.01 18.26
CA TRP A 214 14.55 3.55 19.55
C TRP A 214 15.59 4.52 20.10
N THR A 215 15.43 4.94 21.35
CA THR A 215 16.38 5.89 21.99
C THR A 215 17.68 5.25 22.48
N ARG A 216 17.75 3.91 22.55
CA ARG A 216 18.94 3.17 23.03
C ARG A 216 19.13 1.89 22.22
N LYS A 217 20.36 1.59 21.80
CA LYS A 217 20.70 0.34 21.09
C LYS A 217 20.30 -0.94 21.82
N ARG A 218 20.37 -0.97 23.16
CA ARG A 218 19.95 -2.15 23.95
C ARG A 218 18.44 -2.39 23.92
N ASP A 219 17.65 -1.37 23.53
CA ASP A 219 16.20 -1.39 23.60
C ASP A 219 15.60 -2.09 22.36
N LEU A 220 16.34 -2.22 21.25
CA LEU A 220 15.97 -2.99 20.04
C LEU A 220 15.51 -4.43 20.34
N PHE A 221 16.05 -5.06 21.38
CA PHE A 221 15.72 -6.43 21.79
C PHE A 221 14.94 -6.49 23.13
N SER A 222 14.51 -5.34 23.64
CA SER A 222 13.74 -5.26 24.88
C SER A 222 12.28 -5.57 24.62
N ARG A 223 11.61 -6.22 25.58
CA ARG A 223 10.14 -6.40 25.53
C ARG A 223 9.38 -5.07 25.63
N ASN A 224 10.00 -4.05 26.23
CA ASN A 224 9.46 -2.69 26.32
C ASN A 224 10.60 -1.71 25.96
N PRO A 225 10.79 -1.39 24.67
CA PRO A 225 11.78 -0.42 24.25
C PRO A 225 11.41 1.01 24.67
N SER A 226 12.42 1.84 24.98
CA SER A 226 12.20 3.28 25.13
C SER A 226 12.20 3.92 23.74
N ILE A 227 11.02 4.32 23.26
CA ILE A 227 10.86 4.98 21.96
C ILE A 227 10.66 6.49 22.13
N ASN A 228 11.06 7.27 21.12
CA ASN A 228 10.80 8.70 21.06
C ASN A 228 10.48 9.12 19.62
N MET A 229 9.94 10.32 19.44
CA MET A 229 9.73 10.91 18.13
C MET A 229 10.89 11.82 17.75
N SER A 230 11.38 11.72 16.52
CA SER A 230 12.33 12.67 15.94
C SER A 230 11.68 13.42 14.78
N PRO A 231 11.56 14.75 14.83
CA PRO A 231 11.02 15.55 13.72
C PRO A 231 12.05 15.73 12.60
N ALA A 232 11.56 16.01 11.39
CA ALA A 232 12.40 16.46 10.30
C ALA A 232 12.81 17.93 10.47
N GLU A 233 14.03 18.28 10.05
CA GLU A 233 14.48 19.67 10.00
C GLU A 233 14.11 20.30 8.65
N GLY A 234 13.45 21.45 8.65
CA GLY A 234 13.02 22.15 7.44
C GLY A 234 11.80 23.03 7.66
N PRO A 235 11.41 23.87 6.67
CA PRO A 235 10.25 24.73 6.80
C PRO A 235 8.98 23.87 6.90
N GLN A 236 8.55 23.59 8.12
CA GLN A 236 7.14 23.31 8.38
C GLN A 236 6.42 24.65 8.25
N THR A 237 6.18 25.13 7.02
CA THR A 237 5.44 26.38 6.85
C THR A 237 4.08 26.19 7.51
N GLU A 238 3.74 27.04 8.48
CA GLU A 238 2.42 27.05 9.12
C GLU A 238 1.28 27.16 8.09
N GLU A 239 1.58 27.66 6.88
CA GLU A 239 0.71 27.62 5.70
C GLU A 239 0.30 26.19 5.28
N ARG A 240 1.19 25.19 5.34
CA ARG A 240 0.89 23.78 5.00
C ARG A 240 0.00 23.10 6.06
N ARG A 241 -0.03 23.64 7.29
CA ARG A 241 -0.89 23.18 8.41
C ARG A 241 -2.30 23.77 8.39
N GLN A 242 -2.55 24.86 7.65
CA GLN A 242 -3.83 25.58 7.66
C GLN A 242 -4.83 25.10 6.59
N GLU A 243 -4.39 24.42 5.52
CA GLU A 243 -5.31 23.91 4.49
C GLU A 243 -6.08 22.65 4.91
N THR A 244 -5.64 21.92 5.93
CA THR A 244 -6.18 20.58 6.27
C THR A 244 -7.05 20.59 7.52
N ARG A 245 -8.13 21.38 7.52
CA ARG A 245 -9.20 21.30 8.54
C ARG A 245 -10.58 21.27 7.92
N GLN A 246 -10.84 20.36 6.97
CA GLN A 246 -12.20 19.91 6.63
C GLN A 246 -12.18 18.88 5.49
N ALA A 247 -12.18 17.58 5.82
CA ALA A 247 -12.92 16.53 5.11
C ALA A 247 -12.52 15.15 5.67
N GLN A 248 -13.08 14.77 6.82
CA GLN A 248 -12.87 13.42 7.36
C GLN A 248 -13.88 12.44 6.72
N GLY A 249 -13.37 11.38 6.10
CA GLY A 249 -14.02 10.06 5.95
C GLY A 249 -15.12 9.88 4.89
N GLU A 250 -15.81 10.94 4.44
CA GLU A 250 -16.90 10.82 3.45
C GLU A 250 -16.45 10.83 1.98
N ARG A 251 -15.15 11.00 1.70
CA ARG A 251 -14.63 11.18 0.33
C ARG A 251 -14.12 9.90 -0.32
N LEU A 252 -13.62 8.91 0.44
CA LEU A 252 -13.14 7.63 -0.10
C LEU A 252 -14.21 6.87 -0.88
N ALA A 253 -15.37 6.69 -0.25
CA ALA A 253 -16.52 6.05 -0.88
C ALA A 253 -16.91 6.83 -2.14
N LYS A 254 -16.90 8.16 -2.11
CA LYS A 254 -17.25 9.01 -3.26
C LYS A 254 -16.24 8.93 -4.40
N ARG A 255 -14.94 8.73 -4.12
CA ARG A 255 -13.90 8.54 -5.13
C ARG A 255 -14.12 7.22 -5.87
N PHE A 256 -14.23 6.11 -5.14
CA PHE A 256 -14.43 4.79 -5.75
C PHE A 256 -15.86 4.52 -6.23
N GLU A 257 -16.87 5.27 -5.75
CA GLU A 257 -18.25 5.21 -6.24
C GLU A 257 -18.39 5.74 -7.68
N LYS A 258 -17.42 6.53 -8.14
CA LYS A 258 -17.40 7.10 -9.50
C LYS A 258 -16.19 6.64 -10.30
N ASP A 259 -15.41 5.69 -9.79
CA ASP A 259 -14.25 5.18 -10.51
C ASP A 259 -14.74 4.38 -11.74
N PRO A 260 -14.36 4.76 -12.96
CA PRO A 260 -14.85 4.10 -14.18
C PRO A 260 -14.31 2.67 -14.34
N ARG A 261 -13.37 2.25 -13.50
CA ARG A 261 -12.72 0.94 -13.58
C ARG A 261 -13.37 -0.06 -12.65
N ILE A 262 -13.48 -1.29 -13.14
CA ILE A 262 -13.76 -2.47 -12.33
C ILE A 262 -12.62 -3.47 -12.46
N VAL A 263 -12.22 -4.05 -11.34
CA VAL A 263 -11.20 -5.09 -11.32
C VAL A 263 -11.89 -6.45 -11.29
N LYS A 264 -11.51 -7.35 -12.20
CA LYS A 264 -11.97 -8.73 -12.21
C LYS A 264 -10.78 -9.68 -12.13
N SER A 265 -10.76 -10.55 -11.13
CA SER A 265 -9.63 -11.45 -10.89
C SER A 265 -10.03 -12.92 -10.94
N TYR A 266 -9.21 -13.68 -11.65
CA TYR A 266 -9.24 -15.14 -11.76
C TYR A 266 -8.28 -15.83 -10.79
N TRP A 267 -7.47 -15.07 -10.05
CA TRP A 267 -6.54 -15.65 -9.09
C TRP A 267 -7.27 -16.12 -7.83
N ALA A 268 -7.03 -17.38 -7.44
CA ALA A 268 -7.71 -18.02 -6.31
C ALA A 268 -7.44 -17.34 -4.96
N LYS A 269 -6.33 -16.61 -4.83
CA LYS A 269 -5.98 -15.88 -3.60
C LYS A 269 -6.71 -14.55 -3.44
N HIS A 270 -7.31 -14.03 -4.50
CA HIS A 270 -8.00 -12.75 -4.42
C HIS A 270 -9.48 -12.93 -4.05
N SER A 271 -9.82 -12.54 -2.83
CA SER A 271 -11.14 -12.67 -2.23
C SER A 271 -11.93 -11.36 -2.31
N ALA A 272 -13.09 -11.40 -2.97
CA ALA A 272 -14.04 -10.29 -2.91
C ALA A 272 -14.64 -10.18 -1.49
N THR A 273 -14.75 -11.31 -0.78
CA THR A 273 -15.25 -11.36 0.58
C THR A 273 -14.32 -10.66 1.58
N GLU A 274 -13.01 -10.87 1.44
CA GLU A 274 -11.99 -10.21 2.27
C GLU A 274 -11.99 -8.70 2.03
N LEU A 275 -11.95 -8.26 0.77
CA LEU A 275 -12.00 -6.84 0.43
C LEU A 275 -13.26 -6.14 0.95
N CYS A 276 -14.41 -6.81 0.90
CA CYS A 276 -15.67 -6.27 1.40
C CYS A 276 -15.89 -6.43 2.90
N ASN A 277 -14.95 -7.01 3.66
CA ASN A 277 -15.09 -7.10 5.10
C ASN A 277 -14.92 -5.69 5.73
N PRO A 278 -15.94 -5.13 6.40
CA PRO A 278 -15.84 -3.81 7.02
C PRO A 278 -14.86 -3.76 8.22
N GLU A 279 -14.45 -4.91 8.74
CA GLU A 279 -13.44 -5.00 9.81
C GLU A 279 -12.00 -4.87 9.29
N MET A 280 -11.80 -5.00 7.97
CA MET A 280 -10.49 -4.91 7.31
C MET A 280 -10.26 -3.49 6.78
N HIS A 281 -9.03 -2.99 6.82
CA HIS A 281 -8.65 -1.71 6.20
C HIS A 281 -8.41 -1.83 4.69
N ALA A 282 -9.19 -2.66 4.00
CA ALA A 282 -9.15 -2.75 2.55
C ALA A 282 -9.77 -1.49 1.91
N ALA A 283 -9.15 -0.89 0.89
CA ALA A 283 -9.72 0.23 0.12
C ALA A 283 -9.29 0.13 -1.34
N GLY A 284 -10.16 0.47 -2.29
CA GLY A 284 -9.88 0.32 -3.71
C GLY A 284 -11.15 0.30 -4.57
N GLN A 285 -10.97 0.02 -5.86
CA GLN A 285 -12.04 -0.12 -6.85
C GLN A 285 -12.96 -1.28 -6.51
N SER A 286 -14.18 -1.25 -7.06
CA SER A 286 -15.06 -2.41 -6.95
C SER A 286 -14.44 -3.63 -7.63
N PHE A 287 -14.64 -4.80 -7.03
CA PHE A 287 -13.85 -6.00 -7.30
C PHE A 287 -14.71 -7.22 -7.57
N VAL A 288 -14.37 -8.00 -8.59
CA VAL A 288 -14.99 -9.29 -8.92
C VAL A 288 -13.98 -10.40 -8.67
N SER A 289 -14.35 -11.36 -7.81
CA SER A 289 -13.62 -12.61 -7.63
C SER A 289 -14.35 -13.71 -8.40
N TYR A 290 -13.71 -14.24 -9.45
CA TYR A 290 -14.24 -15.38 -10.20
C TYR A 290 -14.13 -16.69 -9.43
N GLU A 291 -13.12 -16.83 -8.56
CA GLU A 291 -12.99 -17.98 -7.66
C GLU A 291 -14.18 -18.06 -6.70
N GLU A 292 -14.54 -16.94 -6.08
CA GLU A 292 -15.68 -16.90 -5.15
C GLU A 292 -17.03 -16.75 -5.84
N LYS A 293 -17.04 -16.41 -7.14
CA LYS A 293 -18.22 -15.96 -7.89
C LYS A 293 -18.98 -14.85 -7.17
N LYS A 294 -18.24 -13.84 -6.73
CA LYS A 294 -18.75 -12.69 -5.96
C LYS A 294 -18.22 -11.38 -6.51
N PHE A 295 -19.07 -10.37 -6.40
CA PHE A 295 -18.75 -8.98 -6.63
C PHE A 295 -18.78 -8.23 -5.30
N CYS A 296 -17.74 -7.45 -5.04
CA CYS A 296 -17.63 -6.54 -3.92
C CYS A 296 -17.81 -5.10 -4.41
N HIS A 297 -18.92 -4.47 -4.03
CA HIS A 297 -19.10 -3.04 -4.18
C HIS A 297 -18.34 -2.33 -3.06
N MET A 298 -17.10 -1.97 -3.34
CA MET A 298 -16.17 -1.41 -2.35
C MET A 298 -16.66 -0.15 -1.63
N PRO A 299 -17.32 0.83 -2.30
CA PRO A 299 -17.79 2.05 -1.64
C PRO A 299 -18.72 1.80 -0.45
N THR A 300 -19.54 0.74 -0.53
CA THR A 300 -20.48 0.37 0.54
C THR A 300 -20.13 -0.95 1.21
N LYS A 301 -18.97 -1.55 0.89
CA LYS A 301 -18.55 -2.87 1.38
C LYS A 301 -19.64 -3.94 1.24
N THR A 302 -20.40 -3.90 0.14
CA THR A 302 -21.55 -4.79 -0.08
C THR A 302 -21.19 -5.90 -1.05
N ILE A 303 -21.44 -7.15 -0.65
CA ILE A 303 -21.20 -8.34 -1.46
C ILE A 303 -22.46 -8.73 -2.22
N TYR A 304 -22.28 -9.03 -3.51
CA TYR A 304 -23.29 -9.62 -4.38
C TYR A 304 -22.76 -10.92 -4.97
N SER A 305 -23.50 -12.01 -4.80
CA SER A 305 -23.22 -13.26 -5.50
C SER A 305 -23.54 -13.13 -6.99
N PHE A 306 -22.90 -13.95 -7.83
CA PHE A 306 -23.24 -14.02 -9.25
C PHE A 306 -24.69 -14.47 -9.42
N CYS A 307 -25.34 -13.96 -10.47
CA CYS A 307 -26.72 -14.29 -10.76
C CYS A 307 -26.93 -15.78 -11.04
N GLU A 308 -25.95 -16.48 -11.60
CA GLU A 308 -26.01 -17.95 -11.80
C GLU A 308 -26.20 -18.73 -10.49
N ALA A 309 -25.72 -18.19 -9.37
CA ALA A 309 -25.81 -18.81 -8.05
C ALA A 309 -26.95 -18.24 -7.20
N THR A 310 -27.74 -17.29 -7.72
CA THR A 310 -28.78 -16.57 -6.98
C THR A 310 -30.14 -16.74 -7.65
N GLU A 311 -31.10 -17.37 -6.96
CA GLU A 311 -32.46 -17.56 -7.48
C GLU A 311 -33.32 -16.30 -7.32
N ASN A 312 -33.21 -15.60 -6.18
CA ASN A 312 -33.99 -14.41 -5.84
C ASN A 312 -33.12 -13.32 -5.20
N GLY A 313 -33.39 -12.05 -5.49
CA GLY A 313 -32.70 -10.89 -4.89
C GLY A 313 -31.70 -10.20 -5.83
N ALA A 314 -30.91 -9.28 -5.28
CA ALA A 314 -29.88 -8.55 -6.02
C ALA A 314 -28.64 -9.43 -6.23
N CYS A 315 -28.16 -9.52 -7.47
CA CYS A 315 -27.00 -10.34 -7.86
C CYS A 315 -26.16 -9.64 -8.93
N TRP A 316 -24.90 -10.05 -9.07
CA TRP A 316 -23.99 -9.57 -10.09
C TRP A 316 -24.24 -10.23 -11.44
N SER A 317 -24.52 -9.42 -12.47
CA SER A 317 -24.55 -9.82 -13.88
C SER A 317 -23.21 -9.52 -14.52
N ASP A 318 -22.38 -10.55 -14.69
CA ASP A 318 -21.01 -10.39 -15.20
C ASP A 318 -20.94 -9.89 -16.65
N ALA A 319 -21.90 -10.32 -17.49
CA ALA A 319 -22.00 -9.89 -18.88
C ALA A 319 -22.38 -8.41 -19.03
N ASP A 320 -23.10 -7.85 -18.05
CA ASP A 320 -23.59 -6.49 -18.09
C ASP A 320 -22.79 -5.52 -17.20
N ASN A 321 -21.79 -6.03 -16.45
CA ASN A 321 -21.06 -5.29 -15.42
C ASN A 321 -21.97 -4.51 -14.45
N ARG A 322 -23.08 -5.11 -14.01
CA ARG A 322 -24.05 -4.44 -13.13
C ARG A 322 -24.70 -5.38 -12.12
N VAL A 323 -25.19 -4.79 -11.03
CA VAL A 323 -26.07 -5.49 -10.10
C VAL A 323 -27.51 -5.43 -10.62
N VAL A 324 -28.13 -6.60 -10.79
CA VAL A 324 -29.53 -6.74 -11.22
C VAL A 324 -30.36 -7.42 -10.13
N VAL A 325 -31.67 -7.18 -10.13
CA VAL A 325 -32.60 -7.84 -9.19
C VAL A 325 -33.34 -8.97 -9.92
N ARG A 326 -33.21 -10.21 -9.42
CA ARG A 326 -33.98 -11.37 -9.88
C ARG A 326 -35.22 -11.57 -9.01
N ASP A 327 -36.37 -11.76 -9.67
CA ASP A 327 -37.73 -11.90 -9.14
C ASP A 327 -38.30 -10.68 -8.37
N SER A 328 -39.22 -9.95 -9.03
CA SER A 328 -39.73 -8.65 -8.58
C SER A 328 -41.13 -8.73 -7.94
N ARG A 329 -41.33 -9.64 -6.99
CA ARG A 329 -42.58 -9.67 -6.18
C ARG A 329 -42.53 -8.80 -4.93
N THR A 330 -41.37 -8.25 -4.59
CA THR A 330 -41.20 -7.34 -3.45
C THR A 330 -40.35 -6.15 -3.87
N ALA A 331 -40.72 -4.97 -3.34
CA ALA A 331 -40.16 -3.62 -3.49
C ALA A 331 -38.79 -3.50 -4.19
N ARG A 332 -38.66 -2.48 -5.07
CA ARG A 332 -37.39 -2.06 -5.70
C ARG A 332 -36.26 -2.08 -4.66
N LEU A 333 -35.46 -3.15 -4.66
CA LEU A 333 -34.25 -3.19 -3.86
C LEU A 333 -33.33 -2.09 -4.42
N PRO A 334 -32.83 -1.17 -3.59
CA PRO A 334 -31.84 -0.21 -4.04
C PRO A 334 -30.58 -0.99 -4.43
N VAL A 335 -30.25 -0.97 -5.72
CA VAL A 335 -29.01 -1.51 -6.27
C VAL A 335 -28.08 -0.35 -6.60
N PRO A 336 -26.74 -0.52 -6.47
CA PRO A 336 -25.80 0.53 -6.84
C PRO A 336 -25.91 0.86 -8.33
N ASP A 337 -25.79 2.14 -8.66
CA ASP A 337 -25.69 2.60 -10.04
C ASP A 337 -24.24 2.45 -10.52
N LEU A 338 -24.02 1.47 -11.39
CA LEU A 338 -22.72 1.14 -11.94
C LEU A 338 -22.57 1.57 -13.40
N SER A 339 -23.44 2.49 -13.88
CA SER A 339 -23.41 2.98 -15.26
C SER A 339 -22.17 3.80 -15.62
N HIS A 340 -21.40 4.24 -14.62
CA HIS A 340 -20.15 4.95 -14.79
C HIS A 340 -18.97 4.02 -15.16
N ILE A 341 -19.12 2.71 -14.98
CA ILE A 341 -18.06 1.74 -15.30
C ILE A 341 -17.90 1.65 -16.82
N SER A 342 -16.76 2.10 -17.32
CA SER A 342 -16.40 2.04 -18.75
C SER A 342 -15.18 1.17 -19.02
N GLU A 343 -14.44 0.78 -17.99
CA GLU A 343 -13.19 0.07 -18.12
C GLU A 343 -13.16 -1.18 -17.23
N THR A 344 -12.60 -2.27 -17.75
CA THR A 344 -12.47 -3.54 -17.02
C THR A 344 -11.03 -3.97 -17.03
N ILE A 345 -10.45 -4.06 -15.84
CA ILE A 345 -9.10 -4.56 -15.61
C ILE A 345 -9.21 -6.04 -15.23
N VAL A 346 -8.56 -6.90 -16.01
CA VAL A 346 -8.60 -8.36 -15.80
C VAL A 346 -7.28 -8.86 -15.24
N TRP A 347 -7.33 -9.59 -14.13
CA TRP A 347 -6.19 -10.15 -13.43
C TRP A 347 -6.18 -11.66 -13.49
N GLY A 348 -5.09 -12.22 -14.03
CA GLY A 348 -4.88 -13.66 -14.16
C GLY A 348 -5.39 -14.28 -15.44
N PRO A 349 -4.96 -15.52 -15.74
CA PRO A 349 -5.46 -16.25 -16.90
C PRO A 349 -6.90 -16.70 -16.66
N GLU A 350 -7.76 -16.51 -17.68
CA GLU A 350 -9.16 -16.95 -17.68
C GLU A 350 -9.33 -18.48 -17.62
#